data_AF-A0A954JI48-F1
#
_entry.id   AF-A0A954JI48-F1
#
_cell.length_a   1.000
_cell.length_b   1.000
_cell.length_c   1.000
_cell.angle_alpha   90.00
_cell.angle_beta   90.00
_cell.angle_gamma   90.00
#
_symmetry.space_group_name_H-M   'P 1'
#
loop_
_entity.id
_entity.type
_entity.pdbx_description
1 polymer ?
#
loop_
_entity_poly.entity_id
_entity_poly.type
_entity_poly.pdbx_seq_one_letter_code
_entity_poly.pdbx_strand_id
1 'polypeptide(L)'
;MQKRNRHVRPLLSATTILILSGFLIGLTVGRVVGEELSPYVLSCGLAGCLAFMAFDVASTRREEDAVEDEKRQAEERLDRHVLSLSSIGFTLPPQEDEEARLSDEELQNVLDAVDEAAFAEESTV
;
A
#
# COMPACT_ATOMS: atom_id res chain seq x y z
N MET A 1 27.35 -13.16 -6.89
CA MET A 1 27.15 -11.92 -7.68
C MET A 1 26.55 -10.86 -6.76
N GLN A 2 27.32 -9.81 -6.46
CA GLN A 2 26.98 -8.79 -5.46
C GLN A 2 26.17 -7.68 -6.15
N LYS A 3 24.86 -7.58 -5.89
CA LYS A 3 23.98 -6.51 -6.37
C LYS A 3 24.44 -5.21 -5.68
N ARG A 4 25.29 -4.44 -6.35
CA ARG A 4 25.82 -3.16 -5.85
C ARG A 4 24.67 -2.16 -5.90
N ASN A 5 23.96 -2.00 -4.77
CA ASN A 5 22.96 -0.95 -4.55
C ASN A 5 23.62 0.41 -4.73
N ARG A 6 23.66 0.91 -5.97
CA ARG A 6 23.93 2.32 -6.22
C ARG A 6 22.71 3.06 -5.71
N HIS A 7 22.81 3.61 -4.50
CA HIS A 7 21.96 4.71 -4.09
C HIS A 7 22.23 5.86 -5.07
N VAL A 8 21.49 5.86 -6.17
CA VAL A 8 21.41 7.00 -7.09
C VAL A 8 20.63 8.05 -6.31
N ARG A 9 21.33 8.83 -5.49
CA ARG A 9 20.76 10.03 -4.90
C ARG A 9 20.40 10.93 -6.08
N PRO A 10 19.13 11.24 -6.34
CA PRO A 10 18.78 12.16 -7.41
C PRO A 10 19.39 13.51 -7.05
N LEU A 11 20.51 13.85 -7.69
CA LEU A 11 21.24 15.11 -7.50
C LEU A 11 20.43 16.32 -8.00
N LEU A 12 19.36 16.06 -8.75
CA LEU A 12 18.38 17.03 -9.22
C LEU A 12 16.98 16.52 -8.85
N SER A 13 16.31 17.25 -7.96
CA SER A 13 14.90 17.01 -7.64
C SER A 13 14.06 17.55 -8.79
N ALA A 14 13.07 16.80 -9.28
CA ALA A 14 12.16 17.23 -10.35
C ALA A 14 11.55 18.63 -10.08
N THR A 15 11.33 18.97 -8.82
CA THR A 15 10.87 20.29 -8.38
C THR A 15 11.81 21.43 -8.78
N THR A 16 13.14 21.22 -8.72
CA THR A 16 14.12 22.26 -9.09
C THR A 16 14.09 22.57 -10.59
N ILE A 17 13.87 21.56 -11.43
CA ILE A 17 13.72 21.73 -12.88
C ILE A 17 12.48 22.59 -13.16
N LEU A 18 11.36 22.30 -12.49
CA LEU A 18 10.11 23.04 -12.66
C LEU A 18 10.24 24.50 -12.19
N ILE A 19 10.87 24.73 -11.03
CA ILE A 19 11.12 26.07 -10.49
C ILE A 19 11.98 26.89 -11.47
N LEU A 20 13.09 26.32 -11.96
CA LEU A 20 13.98 27.02 -12.90
C LEU A 20 13.29 27.29 -14.25
N SER A 21 12.51 26.33 -14.76
CA SER A 21 11.78 26.47 -16.03
C SER A 21 10.70 27.54 -15.95
N GLY A 22 9.89 27.52 -14.87
CA GLY A 22 8.88 28.54 -14.61
C GLY A 22 9.50 29.92 -14.39
N PHE A 23 10.66 29.99 -13.73
CA PHE A 23 11.40 31.24 -13.57
C PHE A 23 11.87 31.82 -14.90
N LEU A 24 12.45 31.01 -15.79
CA LEU A 24 12.88 31.44 -17.12
C LEU A 24 11.71 31.95 -17.97
N ILE A 25 10.57 31.24 -17.93
CA ILE A 25 9.35 31.69 -18.61
C ILE A 25 8.87 33.02 -18.01
N GLY A 26 8.84 33.15 -16.68
CA GLY A 26 8.48 34.38 -15.99
C GLY A 26 9.37 35.57 -16.38
N LEU A 27 10.68 35.36 -16.50
CA LEU A 27 11.61 36.40 -16.96
C LEU A 27 11.32 36.87 -18.39
N THR A 28 10.92 35.97 -19.29
CA THR A 28 10.56 36.33 -20.67
C THR A 28 9.26 37.11 -20.75
N VAL A 29 8.23 36.71 -19.98
CA VAL A 29 6.94 37.41 -19.92
C VAL A 29 7.09 38.78 -19.27
N GLY A 30 7.95 38.91 -18.26
CA GLY A 30 8.26 40.17 -17.58
C GLY A 30 9.12 41.14 -18.40
N ARG A 31 9.54 40.77 -19.61
CA ARG A 31 10.44 41.57 -20.48
C ARG A 31 11.71 42.07 -19.77
N VAL A 32 12.20 41.27 -18.82
CA VAL A 32 13.46 41.56 -18.09
C VAL A 32 14.67 41.26 -18.97
N VAL A 33 14.48 40.41 -20.00
CA VAL A 33 15.51 40.00 -20.96
C VAL A 33 15.35 40.80 -22.26
N GLY A 34 16.47 41.14 -22.91
CA GLY A 34 16.46 41.83 -24.20
C GLY A 34 15.66 41.10 -25.28
N GLU A 35 15.01 41.86 -26.18
CA GLU A 35 14.06 41.34 -27.16
C GLU A 35 14.67 40.26 -28.08
N GLU A 36 15.96 40.37 -28.39
CA GLU A 36 16.69 39.39 -29.21
C GLU A 36 16.94 38.05 -28.49
N LEU A 37 17.08 38.06 -27.15
CA LEU A 37 17.31 36.86 -26.35
C LEU A 37 16.01 36.20 -25.85
N SER A 38 14.89 36.94 -25.87
CA SER A 38 13.57 36.46 -25.44
C SER A 38 13.18 35.08 -26.00
N PRO A 39 13.26 34.80 -27.32
CA PRO A 39 12.87 33.49 -27.87
C PRO A 39 13.77 32.33 -27.43
N TYR A 40 15.06 32.60 -27.20
CA TYR A 40 16.02 31.59 -26.72
C TYR A 40 15.76 31.21 -25.26
N VAL A 41 15.48 32.20 -24.41
CA VAL A 41 15.14 31.94 -23.00
C VAL A 41 13.78 31.23 -22.89
N LEU A 42 12.81 31.60 -23.73
CA LEU A 42 11.50 30.97 -23.76
C LEU A 42 11.59 29.49 -24.19
N SER A 43 12.34 29.19 -25.25
CA SER A 43 12.55 27.81 -25.70
C SER A 43 13.32 26.98 -24.67
N CYS A 44 14.27 27.57 -23.95
CA CYS A 44 14.95 26.92 -22.83
C CYS A 44 13.99 26.57 -21.69
N GLY A 45 13.10 27.50 -21.30
CA GLY A 45 12.05 27.25 -20.31
C GLY A 45 11.08 26.14 -20.74
N LEU A 46 10.65 26.14 -22.01
CA LEU A 46 9.79 25.08 -22.56
C LEU A 46 10.50 23.71 -22.59
N ALA A 47 11.78 23.67 -22.96
CA ALA A 47 12.57 22.44 -22.93
C ALA A 47 12.68 21.88 -21.51
N GLY A 48 12.82 22.74 -20.50
CA GLY A 48 12.78 22.35 -19.09
C GLY A 48 11.43 21.76 -18.65
N CYS A 49 10.31 22.33 -19.12
CA CYS A 49 8.98 21.76 -18.88
C CYS A 49 8.82 20.37 -19.53
N LEU A 50 9.30 20.18 -20.75
CA LEU A 50 9.29 18.87 -21.42
C LEU A 50 10.16 17.85 -20.68
N ALA A 51 11.34 18.28 -20.22
CA ALA A 51 12.21 17.42 -19.42
C ALA A 51 11.54 17.01 -18.10
N PHE A 52 10.80 17.91 -17.45
CA PHE A 52 10.01 17.59 -16.26
C PHE A 52 8.95 16.52 -16.54
N MET A 53 8.15 16.67 -17.61
CA MET A 53 7.16 15.65 -17.99
C MET A 53 7.80 14.30 -18.29
N ALA A 54 8.92 14.29 -19.01
CA ALA A 54 9.65 13.06 -19.30
C ALA A 54 10.18 12.40 -18.00
N PHE A 55 10.63 13.21 -17.04
CA PHE A 55 11.09 12.73 -15.75
C PHE A 55 9.96 12.13 -14.92
N ASP A 56 8.78 12.77 -14.94
CA ASP A 56 7.58 12.31 -14.23
C ASP A 56 7.13 10.92 -14.72
N VAL A 57 7.04 10.75 -16.04
CA VAL A 57 6.75 9.44 -16.67
C VAL A 57 7.82 8.41 -16.32
N ALA A 58 9.09 8.80 -16.31
CA ALA A 58 10.19 7.92 -15.94
C ALA A 58 10.14 7.51 -14.46
N SER A 59 9.68 8.39 -13.56
CA SER A 59 9.45 8.03 -12.16
C SER A 59 8.26 7.11 -11.98
N THR A 60 7.13 7.37 -12.65
CA THR A 60 5.94 6.50 -12.56
C THR A 60 6.27 5.07 -12.99
N ARG A 61 7.01 4.91 -14.09
CA ARG A 61 7.45 3.58 -14.54
C ARG A 61 8.29 2.84 -13.51
N ARG A 62 9.17 3.55 -12.80
CA ARG A 62 10.00 2.93 -11.75
C ARG A 62 9.18 2.54 -10.53
N GLU A 63 8.13 3.29 -10.23
CA GLU A 63 7.21 2.97 -9.15
C GLU A 63 6.38 1.73 -9.50
N GLU A 64 5.89 1.64 -10.74
CA GLU A 64 5.21 0.44 -11.25
C GLU A 64 6.12 -0.80 -11.19
N ASP A 65 7.36 -0.69 -11.69
CA ASP A 65 8.35 -1.78 -11.62
C ASP A 65 8.63 -2.20 -10.17
N ALA A 66 8.72 -1.24 -9.24
CA ALA A 66 8.96 -1.52 -7.82
C ALA A 66 7.78 -2.26 -7.17
N VAL A 67 6.54 -1.87 -7.51
CA VAL A 67 5.33 -2.54 -7.02
C VAL A 67 5.22 -3.96 -7.58
N GLU A 68 5.59 -4.17 -8.85
CA GLU A 68 5.63 -5.51 -9.44
C GLU A 68 6.70 -6.40 -8.78
N ASP A 69 7.89 -5.86 -8.52
CA ASP A 69 8.95 -6.57 -7.81
C ASP A 69 8.51 -6.96 -6.38
N GLU A 70 7.83 -6.07 -5.67
CA GLU A 70 7.28 -6.35 -4.33
C GLU A 70 6.22 -7.46 -4.37
N LYS A 71 5.30 -7.41 -5.34
CA LYS A 71 4.29 -8.46 -5.54
C LYS A 71 4.94 -9.81 -5.82
N ARG A 72 5.88 -9.85 -6.76
CA ARG A 72 6.59 -11.08 -7.10
C ARG A 72 7.35 -11.64 -5.89
N GLN A 73 7.96 -10.78 -5.09
CA GLN A 73 8.65 -11.21 -3.88
C GLN A 73 7.68 -11.75 -2.82
N ALA A 74 6.47 -11.20 -2.72
CA ALA A 74 5.41 -11.74 -1.86
C ALA A 74 4.88 -13.09 -2.37
N GLU A 75 4.67 -13.23 -3.68
CA GLU A 75 4.27 -14.48 -4.34
C GLU A 75 5.30 -15.59 -4.14
N GLU A 76 6.60 -15.31 -4.38
CA GLU A 76 7.67 -16.28 -4.15
C GLU A 76 7.74 -16.74 -2.68
N ARG A 77 7.44 -15.85 -1.73
CA ARG A 77 7.35 -16.22 -0.31
C ARG A 77 6.13 -17.09 -0.03
N LEU A 78 4.97 -16.76 -0.58
CA LEU A 78 3.76 -17.58 -0.44
C LEU A 78 3.95 -18.97 -1.03
N ASP A 79 4.46 -19.08 -2.26
CA ASP A 79 4.71 -20.36 -2.92
C ASP A 79 5.66 -21.25 -2.11
N ARG A 80 6.72 -20.67 -1.54
CA ARG A 80 7.66 -21.42 -0.69
C ARG A 80 7.00 -21.94 0.58
N HIS A 81 6.09 -21.18 1.18
CA HIS A 81 5.35 -21.59 2.38
C HIS A 81 4.27 -22.63 2.06
N VAL A 82 3.55 -22.49 0.94
CA VAL A 82 2.55 -23.47 0.48
C VAL A 82 3.21 -24.82 0.17
N LEU A 83 4.34 -24.82 -0.53
CA LEU A 83 5.10 -26.04 -0.81
C LEU A 83 5.67 -26.67 0.48
N SER A 84 6.10 -25.86 1.45
CA SER A 84 6.55 -26.35 2.75
C SER A 84 5.43 -27.00 3.57
N LEU A 85 4.24 -26.38 3.61
CA LEU A 85 3.05 -26.90 4.28
C LEU A 85 2.46 -28.13 3.58
N SER A 86 2.61 -28.24 2.26
CA SER A 86 2.22 -29.43 1.52
C SER A 86 3.19 -30.62 1.74
N SER A 87 4.47 -30.37 2.06
CA SER A 87 5.46 -31.43 2.29
C SER A 87 5.43 -31.99 3.71
N ILE A 88 5.02 -31.19 4.69
CA ILE A 88 4.70 -31.63 6.04
C ILE A 88 3.24 -32.03 5.96
N GLY A 89 2.94 -33.31 5.74
CA GLY A 89 1.57 -33.81 5.72
C GLY A 89 0.80 -33.26 6.91
N PHE A 90 -0.03 -32.24 6.65
CA PHE A 90 -0.90 -31.64 7.65
C PHE A 90 -1.98 -32.67 7.93
N THR A 91 -1.66 -33.63 8.79
CA THR A 91 -2.66 -34.37 9.52
C THR A 91 -3.34 -33.35 10.40
N LEU A 92 -4.51 -32.86 9.98
CA LEU A 92 -5.47 -32.34 10.95
C LEU A 92 -5.50 -33.38 12.08
N PRO A 93 -5.14 -33.04 13.33
CA PRO A 93 -5.48 -33.93 14.42
C PRO A 93 -6.99 -34.17 14.31
N PRO A 94 -7.45 -35.44 14.35
CA PRO A 94 -8.87 -35.71 14.33
C PRO A 94 -9.50 -34.84 15.40
N GLN A 95 -10.38 -33.94 14.98
CA GLN A 95 -11.17 -33.11 15.87
C GLN A 95 -12.10 -34.12 16.54
N GLU A 96 -11.67 -34.68 17.67
CA GLU A 96 -12.54 -35.46 18.53
C GLU A 96 -13.69 -34.52 18.90
N ASP A 97 -14.90 -34.94 18.55
CA ASP A 97 -16.15 -34.19 18.69
C ASP A 97 -16.41 -33.83 20.18
N GLU A 98 -15.72 -32.81 20.71
CA GLU A 98 -16.01 -32.18 22.01
C GLU A 98 -17.20 -31.20 21.92
N GLU A 99 -17.95 -31.19 20.82
CA GLU A 99 -19.17 -30.37 20.68
C GLU A 99 -20.43 -30.99 21.28
N ALA A 100 -20.38 -32.23 21.79
CA ALA A 100 -21.56 -32.92 22.32
C ALA A 100 -21.78 -32.77 23.84
N ARG A 101 -20.97 -31.98 24.57
CA ARG A 101 -21.09 -31.85 26.05
C ARG A 101 -21.44 -30.47 26.58
N LEU A 102 -21.41 -29.43 25.75
CA LEU A 102 -21.67 -28.06 26.20
C LEU A 102 -23.15 -27.65 26.11
N SER A 103 -23.98 -28.36 25.33
CA SER A 103 -25.39 -28.00 25.13
C SER A 103 -26.32 -28.39 26.29
N ASP A 104 -25.98 -29.43 27.07
CA ASP A 104 -26.87 -29.93 28.13
C ASP A 104 -26.74 -29.13 29.44
N GLU A 105 -25.53 -28.67 29.81
CA GLU A 105 -25.34 -27.83 31.01
C GLU A 105 -25.91 -26.42 30.83
N GLU A 106 -25.82 -25.82 29.64
CA GLU A 106 -26.41 -24.51 29.38
C GLU A 106 -27.94 -24.57 29.33
N LEU A 107 -28.53 -25.63 28.77
CA LEU A 107 -30.00 -25.82 28.79
C LEU A 107 -30.52 -26.06 30.21
N GLN A 108 -29.77 -26.77 31.06
CA GLN A 108 -30.14 -27.00 32.46
C GLN A 108 -30.15 -25.68 33.26
N ASN A 109 -29.11 -24.85 33.09
CA ASN A 109 -29.02 -23.56 33.77
C ASN A 109 -30.12 -22.57 33.33
N VAL A 110 -30.55 -22.62 32.06
CA VAL A 110 -31.67 -21.78 31.58
C VAL A 110 -33.01 -22.29 32.12
N LEU A 111 -33.21 -23.61 32.22
CA LEU A 111 -34.44 -24.15 32.80
C LEU A 111 -34.61 -23.79 34.27
N ASP A 112 -33.54 -23.91 35.06
CA ASP A 112 -33.56 -23.58 36.50
C ASP A 112 -33.81 -22.07 36.72
N ALA A 113 -33.29 -21.20 35.85
CA ALA A 113 -33.54 -19.76 35.94
C ALA A 113 -34.99 -19.35 35.60
N VAL A 114 -35.67 -20.09 34.72
CA VAL A 114 -37.09 -19.82 34.38
C VAL A 114 -38.03 -20.24 35.50
N ASP A 115 -37.73 -21.36 36.18
CA ASP A 115 -38.54 -21.84 37.31
C ASP A 115 -38.44 -20.91 38.52
N GLU A 116 -37.26 -20.31 38.76
CA GLU A 116 -37.06 -19.30 39.82
C GLU A 116 -37.78 -17.98 39.51
N ALA A 117 -37.84 -17.57 38.24
CA ALA A 117 -38.57 -16.37 37.83
C ALA A 117 -40.10 -16.54 37.92
N ALA A 118 -40.63 -17.74 37.64
CA ALA A 118 -42.06 -18.02 37.73
C ALA A 118 -42.59 -17.97 39.17
N PHE A 119 -41.78 -18.34 40.16
CA PHE A 119 -42.15 -18.28 41.58
C PHE A 119 -42.16 -16.85 42.16
N ALA A 120 -41.44 -15.91 41.53
CA ALA A 120 -41.36 -14.52 41.99
C ALA A 120 -42.60 -13.68 41.63
N GLU A 121 -43.33 -14.02 40.57
CA GLU A 121 -44.52 -13.26 40.14
C GLU A 121 -45.79 -13.61 40.93
N GLU A 122 -45.87 -14.77 41.58
CA GLU A 122 -47.08 -15.19 42.32
C GLU A 122 -47.16 -14.60 43.76
N SER A 123 -46.08 -13.99 44.27
CA SER A 123 -46.04 -13.42 45.62
C SER A 123 -46.43 -11.92 45.70
N THR A 124 -46.81 -11.30 44.57
CA THR A 124 -47.14 -9.85 44.50
C THR A 124 -48.60 -9.55 44.12
N VAL A 125 -49.55 -10.43 44.49
CA VAL A 125 -51.00 -10.13 44.44
C VAL A 125 -51.66 -10.38 45.78
#